data_AF-A0A2D0KJB5-F1
#
_entry.id   AF-A0A2D0KJB5-F1
#
_cell.length_a   1.000
_cell.length_b   1.000
_cell.length_c   1.000
_cell.angle_alpha   90.00
_cell.angle_beta   90.00
_cell.angle_gamma   90.00
#
_symmetry.space_group_name_H-M   'P 1'
#
loop_
_entity.id
_entity.type
_entity.pdbx_description
1 polymer ?
#
loop_
_entity_poly.entity_id
_entity_poly.type
_entity_poly.pdbx_seq_one_letter_code
_entity_poly.pdbx_strand_id
1 'polypeptide(L)'
;MGKSSSRSAEYFFTERYEDDDDGNAIHAFGVGVNGVINAYGGNDNIVVGSINVTVNTTWGDDTISGATGYLKVNDTSGNLTVKGGSGFTSINKTQSGLIRFEGAAGGVKIQHTGDKSGIDYSGAAGYNSITRKGLQGDVSFKGAGVYNELWHETNQGNFYFAGAGGANKIDRTWFNRYQDSHGDLTFKGAGAANIISSRVESGNIDFEGAGAANSIVRQGKIGDVTLRGAGASNRIERIHQIDDRYSETRGDIRFEGAGGYNSLYSDVAHGNISFTGAGGYNEITRKGTANDFGREGMEYAKAEEIVLTNATMSGTWIGDPHQVMGLKFTREPNTYLFAFEDGTHTKINKVQLSNDPVTGKLRYLSTAWYKEGKHLKGLEKQDISAQGGFNSVDTDGAYTLSNLTVERQKQVTVYAVEKKLTENEWVNYGNGVQIDAADITLSDAKMGGYAIYRDGITVDVKAVKSNRMPNTYIYGKQLGEYTKIVVVELRNDPKTGTLQYFARPWYKEGHHTANLANENISYANGYHDMGTGSYSLSDIHYSANAVRKTSSRVPDMHEYSELDLFKSATVSGDSSGDIHYAGAGVAISSNPTSPVVMSALKAPALLM
;
A
#
# COMPACT_ATOMS: atom_id res chain seq x y z
N MET A 1 -3.78 57.03 29.27
CA MET A 1 -4.39 55.93 30.06
C MET A 1 -5.90 56.13 30.03
N GLY A 2 -6.67 55.31 29.30
CA GLY A 2 -8.14 55.47 29.28
C GLY A 2 -8.94 54.69 28.23
N LYS A 3 -8.35 54.26 27.09
CA LYS A 3 -9.12 53.56 26.04
C LYS A 3 -9.22 52.03 26.21
N SER A 4 -8.16 51.37 26.69
CA SER A 4 -8.10 49.90 26.79
C SER A 4 -8.97 49.32 27.92
N SER A 5 -8.94 49.92 29.13
CA SER A 5 -9.66 49.38 30.29
C SER A 5 -11.19 49.50 30.22
N SER A 6 -11.74 50.48 29.48
CA SER A 6 -13.20 50.61 29.30
C SER A 6 -13.74 49.59 28.29
N ARG A 7 -12.99 49.27 27.25
CA ARG A 7 -13.41 48.34 26.19
C ARG A 7 -13.32 46.87 26.59
N SER A 8 -12.36 46.47 27.43
CA SER A 8 -12.34 45.12 28.03
C SER A 8 -13.52 44.87 28.95
N ALA A 9 -13.96 45.90 29.71
CA ALA A 9 -15.19 45.81 30.51
C ALA A 9 -16.44 45.76 29.61
N GLU A 10 -16.46 46.51 28.51
CA GLU A 10 -17.54 46.45 27.52
C GLU A 10 -17.67 45.06 26.90
N TYR A 11 -16.59 44.45 26.41
CA TYR A 11 -16.61 43.07 25.87
C TYR A 11 -17.09 42.04 26.90
N PHE A 12 -16.71 42.20 28.17
CA PHE A 12 -17.15 41.31 29.25
C PHE A 12 -18.69 41.26 29.38
N PHE A 13 -19.40 42.36 29.07
CA PHE A 13 -20.86 42.45 29.16
C PHE A 13 -21.59 42.31 27.81
N THR A 14 -21.00 42.79 26.71
CA THR A 14 -21.66 42.86 25.39
C THR A 14 -21.25 41.74 24.44
N GLU A 15 -20.15 41.04 24.75
CA GLU A 15 -19.54 40.02 23.88
C GLU A 15 -19.14 40.57 22.49
N ARG A 16 -19.01 41.89 22.33
CA ARG A 16 -18.60 42.55 21.08
C ARG A 16 -17.45 43.52 21.31
N TYR A 17 -16.45 43.47 20.43
CA TYR A 17 -15.34 44.42 20.41
C TYR A 17 -15.11 44.88 18.97
N GLU A 18 -15.11 46.19 18.73
CA GLU A 18 -14.77 46.80 17.43
C GLU A 18 -13.56 47.71 17.62
N ASP A 19 -12.56 47.56 16.75
CA ASP A 19 -11.32 48.32 16.81
C ASP A 19 -11.17 49.41 15.73
N ASP A 20 -10.09 50.17 15.77
CA ASP A 20 -9.69 51.17 14.75
C ASP A 20 -8.51 50.65 13.91
N ASP A 21 -8.13 51.36 12.84
CA ASP A 21 -7.13 50.94 11.83
C ASP A 21 -5.65 50.91 12.32
N ASP A 22 -5.41 51.11 13.62
CA ASP A 22 -4.08 51.18 14.25
C ASP A 22 -3.71 49.84 14.94
N GLY A 23 -2.41 49.58 15.16
CA GLY A 23 -1.99 48.34 15.82
C GLY A 23 -2.25 48.33 17.33
N ASN A 24 -3.08 47.39 17.79
CA ASN A 24 -3.68 47.44 19.12
C ASN A 24 -3.39 46.21 20.01
N ALA A 25 -3.57 46.39 21.32
CA ALA A 25 -3.52 45.31 22.32
C ALA A 25 -4.91 45.09 22.92
N ILE A 26 -5.57 44.00 22.53
CA ILE A 26 -6.96 43.68 22.86
C ILE A 26 -6.98 42.57 23.92
N HIS A 27 -7.62 42.80 25.06
CA HIS A 27 -7.86 41.78 26.09
C HIS A 27 -9.35 41.48 26.19
N ALA A 28 -9.75 40.30 25.73
CA ALA A 28 -11.13 39.86 25.56
C ALA A 28 -11.41 38.61 26.40
N PHE A 29 -11.67 38.84 27.69
CA PHE A 29 -12.11 37.81 28.63
C PHE A 29 -13.60 38.00 28.89
N GLY A 30 -14.41 36.99 28.62
CA GLY A 30 -15.87 37.08 28.74
C GLY A 30 -16.48 35.86 29.44
N VAL A 31 -17.50 36.10 30.26
CA VAL A 31 -18.38 35.05 30.84
C VAL A 31 -19.42 34.53 29.83
N GLY A 32 -19.42 35.12 28.63
CA GLY A 32 -20.36 34.91 27.55
C GLY A 32 -20.18 33.66 26.71
N VAL A 33 -21.22 33.31 25.95
CA VAL A 33 -21.26 32.07 25.14
C VAL A 33 -20.81 32.31 23.70
N ASN A 34 -20.86 33.53 23.12
CA ASN A 34 -20.55 33.83 21.71
C ASN A 34 -19.92 35.24 21.48
N GLY A 35 -18.64 35.39 21.82
CA GLY A 35 -17.89 36.63 21.61
C GLY A 35 -17.52 36.92 20.14
N VAL A 36 -17.57 38.19 19.72
CA VAL A 36 -17.10 38.67 18.42
C VAL A 36 -16.11 39.83 18.59
N ILE A 37 -14.93 39.72 17.97
CA ILE A 37 -13.89 40.74 17.96
C ILE A 37 -13.62 41.10 16.50
N ASN A 38 -13.81 42.37 16.13
CA ASN A 38 -13.45 42.91 14.83
C ASN A 38 -12.27 43.85 15.04
N ALA A 39 -11.07 43.38 14.66
CA ALA A 39 -9.88 44.20 14.62
C ALA A 39 -9.65 44.60 13.15
N TYR A 40 -9.58 45.90 12.89
CA TYR A 40 -9.46 46.43 11.53
C TYR A 40 -8.08 47.04 11.42
N GLY A 41 -7.29 46.65 10.40
CA GLY A 41 -6.00 47.27 10.12
C GLY A 41 -4.94 47.17 11.24
N GLY A 42 -3.70 47.54 10.93
CA GLY A 42 -2.63 47.56 11.94
C GLY A 42 -2.13 46.17 12.36
N ASN A 43 -1.17 46.13 13.27
CA ASN A 43 -0.64 44.88 13.81
C ASN A 43 -1.25 44.62 15.18
N ASP A 44 -2.23 43.71 15.26
CA ASP A 44 -3.00 43.51 16.49
C ASP A 44 -2.46 42.37 17.35
N ASN A 45 -2.55 42.54 18.67
CA ASN A 45 -2.26 41.50 19.66
C ASN A 45 -3.51 41.26 20.52
N ILE A 46 -4.20 40.15 20.25
CA ILE A 46 -5.52 39.82 20.75
C ILE A 46 -5.42 38.65 21.71
N VAL A 47 -5.76 38.88 22.99
CA VAL A 47 -5.79 37.86 24.04
C VAL A 47 -7.23 37.45 24.33
N VAL A 48 -7.58 36.18 24.14
CA VAL A 48 -8.96 35.67 24.27
C VAL A 48 -9.12 34.64 25.39
N GLY A 49 -10.27 34.67 26.07
CA GLY A 49 -10.66 33.64 27.04
C GLY A 49 -12.17 33.57 27.27
N SER A 50 -12.84 32.61 26.61
CA SER A 50 -14.28 32.33 26.75
C SER A 50 -14.68 31.05 25.99
N ILE A 51 -15.97 30.65 26.03
CA ILE A 51 -16.44 29.38 25.45
C ILE A 51 -16.46 29.40 23.91
N ASN A 52 -16.92 30.47 23.26
CA ASN A 52 -16.92 30.60 21.79
C ASN A 52 -16.49 32.03 21.41
N VAL A 53 -15.51 32.16 20.53
CA VAL A 53 -15.01 33.45 20.04
C VAL A 53 -14.86 33.43 18.53
N THR A 54 -15.33 34.48 17.88
CA THR A 54 -14.97 34.83 16.50
C THR A 54 -14.08 36.07 16.50
N VAL A 55 -12.92 35.99 15.87
CA VAL A 55 -12.00 37.11 15.63
C VAL A 55 -11.94 37.37 14.13
N ASN A 56 -12.18 38.60 13.72
CA ASN A 56 -12.05 39.05 12.34
C ASN A 56 -10.92 40.07 12.28
N THR A 57 -9.92 39.82 11.43
CA THR A 57 -8.82 40.75 11.14
C THR A 57 -8.74 41.05 9.64
N THR A 58 -8.23 42.23 9.27
CA THR A 58 -8.16 42.68 7.87
C THR A 58 -6.74 42.73 7.32
N TRP A 59 -5.97 43.79 7.59
CA TRP A 59 -4.61 43.94 7.08
C TRP A 59 -3.62 44.21 8.20
N GLY A 60 -2.44 43.61 8.09
CA GLY A 60 -1.35 43.77 9.05
C GLY A 60 -0.95 42.44 9.67
N ASP A 61 0.02 42.48 10.58
CA ASP A 61 0.56 41.27 11.21
C ASP A 61 -0.11 41.05 12.57
N ASP A 62 -1.09 40.15 12.59
CA ASP A 62 -1.95 39.89 13.74
C ASP A 62 -1.49 38.69 14.57
N THR A 63 -1.63 38.81 15.89
CA THR A 63 -1.37 37.74 16.86
C THR A 63 -2.58 37.53 17.74
N ILE A 64 -3.11 36.32 17.76
CA ILE A 64 -4.20 35.89 18.64
C ILE A 64 -3.64 34.87 19.63
N SER A 65 -3.86 35.06 20.93
CA SER A 65 -3.41 34.11 21.96
C SER A 65 -4.50 33.86 22.99
N GLY A 66 -4.67 32.62 23.46
CA GLY A 66 -5.70 32.38 24.48
C GLY A 66 -6.12 30.94 24.72
N ALA A 67 -7.16 30.79 25.54
CA ALA A 67 -7.79 29.52 25.85
C ALA A 67 -9.30 29.59 25.65
N THR A 68 -9.86 28.79 24.72
CA THR A 68 -11.31 28.87 24.40
C THR A 68 -11.97 27.50 24.21
N GLY A 69 -13.29 27.41 24.28
CA GLY A 69 -14.01 26.20 23.85
C GLY A 69 -14.00 26.04 22.32
N TYR A 70 -14.30 27.12 21.60
CA TYR A 70 -14.32 27.21 20.16
C TYR A 70 -13.71 28.57 19.74
N LEU A 71 -12.72 28.55 18.86
CA LEU A 71 -12.11 29.74 18.28
C LEU A 71 -12.32 29.73 16.76
N LYS A 72 -12.90 30.80 16.22
CA LYS A 72 -12.96 31.07 14.79
C LYS A 72 -12.17 32.33 14.48
N VAL A 73 -11.25 32.26 13.53
CA VAL A 73 -10.46 33.39 13.04
C VAL A 73 -10.74 33.55 11.55
N ASN A 74 -11.12 34.75 11.14
CA ASN A 74 -11.16 35.12 9.72
C ASN A 74 -10.20 36.28 9.52
N ASP A 75 -9.24 36.10 8.63
CA ASP A 75 -8.17 37.04 8.38
C ASP A 75 -8.08 37.32 6.87
N THR A 76 -7.83 38.56 6.50
CA THR A 76 -7.77 38.95 5.09
C THR A 76 -6.34 38.89 4.57
N SER A 77 -5.39 39.66 5.10
CA SER A 77 -4.05 39.87 4.53
C SER A 77 -3.01 40.15 5.63
N GLY A 78 -1.71 40.01 5.33
CA GLY A 78 -0.65 40.13 6.34
C GLY A 78 -0.45 38.82 7.12
N ASN A 79 0.52 38.73 8.02
CA ASN A 79 0.82 37.48 8.71
C ASN A 79 -0.12 37.27 9.89
N LEU A 80 -0.62 36.05 10.07
CA LEU A 80 -1.47 35.70 11.19
C LEU A 80 -0.77 34.69 12.08
N THR A 81 -0.68 34.98 13.37
CA THR A 81 -0.18 34.06 14.39
C THR A 81 -1.29 33.72 15.38
N VAL A 82 -1.62 32.44 15.55
CA VAL A 82 -2.64 31.96 16.51
C VAL A 82 -1.98 31.01 17.50
N LYS A 83 -2.06 31.31 18.80
CA LYS A 83 -1.42 30.55 19.87
C LYS A 83 -2.39 30.13 20.98
N GLY A 84 -2.19 28.94 21.55
CA GLY A 84 -2.84 28.54 22.80
C GLY A 84 -3.67 27.26 22.72
N GLY A 85 -4.71 27.17 23.54
CA GLY A 85 -5.48 25.94 23.78
C GLY A 85 -6.95 26.08 23.39
N SER A 86 -7.54 25.11 22.68
CA SER A 86 -8.99 25.15 22.45
C SER A 86 -9.70 23.81 22.41
N GLY A 87 -11.02 23.79 22.58
CA GLY A 87 -11.81 22.62 22.18
C GLY A 87 -11.78 22.44 20.65
N PHE A 88 -11.96 23.51 19.90
CA PHE A 88 -11.83 23.52 18.45
C PHE A 88 -11.34 24.87 17.92
N THR A 89 -10.43 24.88 16.95
CA THR A 89 -9.98 26.09 16.25
C THR A 89 -10.28 26.02 14.75
N SER A 90 -10.88 27.08 14.20
CA SER A 90 -11.08 27.29 12.76
C SER A 90 -10.37 28.57 12.33
N ILE A 91 -9.49 28.52 11.34
CA ILE A 91 -8.81 29.70 10.78
C ILE A 91 -9.09 29.75 9.28
N ASN A 92 -9.54 30.90 8.79
CA ASN A 92 -9.75 31.16 7.36
C ASN A 92 -8.97 32.41 6.95
N LYS A 93 -8.05 32.27 6.01
CA LYS A 93 -7.29 33.38 5.42
C LYS A 93 -7.53 33.49 3.92
N THR A 94 -7.87 34.69 3.45
CA THR A 94 -8.32 34.89 2.05
C THR A 94 -7.26 35.45 1.10
N GLN A 95 -6.33 36.28 1.58
CA GLN A 95 -5.23 36.83 0.78
C GLN A 95 -3.86 36.37 1.30
N SER A 96 -2.79 36.93 0.72
CA SER A 96 -1.42 36.52 1.02
C SER A 96 -1.00 36.91 2.45
N GLY A 97 -0.12 36.09 3.01
CA GLY A 97 0.46 36.28 4.35
C GLY A 97 0.52 34.95 5.09
N LEU A 98 1.57 34.71 5.86
CA LEU A 98 1.81 33.41 6.48
C LEU A 98 0.87 33.19 7.66
N ILE A 99 0.25 32.00 7.74
CA ILE A 99 -0.43 31.55 8.97
C ILE A 99 0.57 30.78 9.83
N ARG A 100 0.71 31.15 11.10
CA ARG A 100 1.41 30.39 12.14
C ARG A 100 0.42 29.93 13.20
N PHE A 101 0.28 28.63 13.39
CA PHE A 101 -0.51 28.06 14.47
C PHE A 101 0.40 27.35 15.48
N GLU A 102 0.28 27.69 16.76
CA GLU A 102 1.04 27.07 17.85
C GLU A 102 0.12 26.70 19.02
N GLY A 103 -0.24 25.43 19.19
CA GLY A 103 -1.23 25.11 20.21
C GLY A 103 -1.67 23.67 20.37
N ALA A 104 -2.61 23.47 21.28
CA ALA A 104 -3.28 22.20 21.49
C ALA A 104 -4.79 22.36 21.33
N ALA A 105 -5.46 21.45 20.61
CA ALA A 105 -6.90 21.51 20.48
C ALA A 105 -7.59 20.15 20.44
N GLY A 106 -8.90 20.09 20.67
CA GLY A 106 -9.69 18.90 20.32
C GLY A 106 -9.70 18.68 18.81
N GLY A 107 -9.84 19.77 18.04
CA GLY A 107 -9.68 19.77 16.58
C GLY A 107 -9.21 21.11 16.02
N VAL A 108 -8.52 21.09 14.88
CA VAL A 108 -8.05 22.27 14.17
C VAL A 108 -8.44 22.18 12.69
N LYS A 109 -8.99 23.28 12.17
CA LYS A 109 -9.25 23.48 10.74
C LYS A 109 -8.60 24.77 10.27
N ILE A 110 -7.73 24.71 9.27
CA ILE A 110 -7.06 25.88 8.69
C ILE A 110 -7.32 25.89 7.18
N GLN A 111 -7.78 27.03 6.67
CA GLN A 111 -7.95 27.27 5.24
C GLN A 111 -7.21 28.54 4.86
N HIS A 112 -6.32 28.46 3.87
CA HIS A 112 -5.61 29.60 3.31
C HIS A 112 -5.77 29.61 1.79
N THR A 113 -6.48 30.60 1.25
CA THR A 113 -6.78 30.73 -0.19
C THR A 113 -6.01 31.86 -0.89
N GLY A 114 -5.17 32.61 -0.16
CA GLY A 114 -4.32 33.62 -0.77
C GLY A 114 -3.30 33.07 -1.78
N ASP A 115 -2.95 33.92 -2.75
CA ASP A 115 -2.06 33.54 -3.85
C ASP A 115 -0.65 33.18 -3.41
N LYS A 116 -0.14 33.80 -2.34
CA LYS A 116 1.24 33.61 -1.84
C LYS A 116 1.25 33.31 -0.35
N SER A 117 2.43 32.92 0.15
CA SER A 117 2.71 32.55 1.55
C SER A 117 2.10 31.22 1.97
N GLY A 118 2.55 30.70 3.10
CA GLY A 118 2.31 29.32 3.51
C GLY A 118 1.46 29.14 4.76
N ILE A 119 1.54 27.93 5.33
CA ILE A 119 1.00 27.60 6.65
C ILE A 119 2.09 26.89 7.46
N ASP A 120 2.42 27.44 8.62
CA ASP A 120 3.24 26.79 9.64
C ASP A 120 2.34 26.34 10.78
N TYR A 121 2.19 25.03 10.95
CA TYR A 121 1.45 24.42 12.05
C TYR A 121 2.43 23.75 13.02
N SER A 122 2.30 24.05 14.30
CA SER A 122 3.01 23.39 15.40
C SER A 122 2.05 23.07 16.54
N GLY A 123 1.63 21.82 16.72
CA GLY A 123 0.61 21.53 17.72
C GLY A 123 0.18 20.09 17.88
N ALA A 124 -0.79 19.88 18.79
CA ALA A 124 -1.41 18.58 19.00
C ALA A 124 -2.94 18.72 18.96
N ALA A 125 -3.60 17.97 18.08
CA ALA A 125 -5.06 17.93 18.08
C ALA A 125 -5.62 16.57 17.68
N GLY A 126 -6.76 16.19 18.24
CA GLY A 126 -7.43 14.94 17.90
C GLY A 126 -7.70 14.83 16.39
N TYR A 127 -8.12 15.94 15.78
CA TYR A 127 -8.36 16.06 14.34
C TYR A 127 -7.69 17.31 13.78
N ASN A 128 -6.87 17.16 12.73
CA ASN A 128 -6.27 18.26 11.99
C ASN A 128 -6.75 18.24 10.54
N SER A 129 -7.29 19.36 10.06
CA SER A 129 -7.69 19.58 8.66
C SER A 129 -7.05 20.87 8.14
N ILE A 130 -6.03 20.76 7.29
CA ILE A 130 -5.28 21.91 6.79
C ILE A 130 -5.42 21.98 5.28
N THR A 131 -5.80 23.13 4.76
CA THR A 131 -5.97 23.37 3.33
C THR A 131 -5.24 24.65 2.92
N ARG A 132 -4.27 24.51 2.02
CA ARG A 132 -3.53 25.62 1.40
C ARG A 132 -3.81 25.62 -0.10
N LYS A 133 -4.42 26.69 -0.64
CA LYS A 133 -4.76 26.85 -2.07
C LYS A 133 -4.28 28.17 -2.67
N GLY A 134 -3.50 28.19 -3.76
CA GLY A 134 -3.04 29.43 -4.39
C GLY A 134 -1.91 29.23 -5.40
N LEU A 135 -1.27 30.32 -5.84
CA LEU A 135 -0.17 30.22 -6.80
C LEU A 135 1.10 29.63 -6.16
N GLN A 136 1.48 30.14 -4.99
CA GLN A 136 2.73 29.77 -4.32
C GLN A 136 2.58 29.69 -2.80
N GLY A 137 3.31 28.79 -2.16
CA GLY A 137 3.49 28.81 -0.71
C GLY A 137 3.66 27.44 -0.12
N ASP A 138 4.47 27.35 0.92
CA ASP A 138 4.83 26.09 1.56
C ASP A 138 3.82 25.70 2.65
N VAL A 139 3.81 24.43 3.04
CA VAL A 139 3.12 23.96 4.25
C VAL A 139 4.13 23.23 5.11
N SER A 140 4.28 23.65 6.37
CA SER A 140 5.04 22.94 7.39
C SER A 140 4.11 22.50 8.52
N PHE A 141 3.88 21.21 8.64
CA PHE A 141 3.15 20.61 9.76
C PHE A 141 4.12 19.94 10.73
N LYS A 142 4.06 20.33 12.01
CA LYS A 142 4.79 19.71 13.10
C LYS A 142 3.82 19.37 14.22
N GLY A 143 3.44 18.11 14.39
CA GLY A 143 2.40 17.82 15.37
C GLY A 143 1.94 16.40 15.53
N ALA A 144 0.93 16.21 16.38
CA ALA A 144 0.32 14.91 16.62
C ALA A 144 -1.21 14.99 16.54
N GLY A 145 -1.84 13.90 16.10
CA GLY A 145 -3.29 13.79 16.10
C GLY A 145 -3.83 12.42 15.77
N VAL A 146 -5.07 12.12 16.15
CA VAL A 146 -5.67 10.82 15.77
C VAL A 146 -5.85 10.76 14.25
N TYR A 147 -6.28 11.87 13.64
CA TYR A 147 -6.45 11.99 12.20
C TYR A 147 -5.90 13.32 11.69
N ASN A 148 -4.96 13.25 10.76
CA ASN A 148 -4.33 14.41 10.12
C ASN A 148 -4.65 14.38 8.62
N GLU A 149 -5.39 15.37 8.11
CA GLU A 149 -5.69 15.54 6.69
C GLU A 149 -5.18 16.90 6.20
N LEU A 150 -4.24 16.85 5.25
CA LEU A 150 -3.56 18.02 4.74
C LEU A 150 -3.66 18.07 3.21
N TRP A 151 -4.22 19.16 2.71
CA TRP A 151 -4.43 19.41 1.29
C TRP A 151 -3.63 20.65 0.87
N HIS A 152 -2.64 20.45 0.01
CA HIS A 152 -1.74 21.50 -0.47
C HIS A 152 -1.82 21.63 -1.99
N GLU A 153 -2.63 22.59 -2.42
CA GLU A 153 -2.99 22.87 -3.80
C GLU A 153 -2.32 24.18 -4.24
N THR A 154 -1.04 24.10 -4.60
CA THR A 154 -0.28 25.25 -5.11
C THR A 154 0.48 24.90 -6.38
N ASN A 155 0.70 25.87 -7.26
CA ASN A 155 1.59 25.62 -8.41
C ASN A 155 3.03 25.48 -7.93
N GLN A 156 3.49 26.31 -6.99
CA GLN A 156 4.86 26.25 -6.46
C GLN A 156 4.86 26.19 -4.94
N GLY A 157 5.55 25.21 -4.36
CA GLY A 157 5.71 25.17 -2.92
C GLY A 157 5.92 23.77 -2.39
N ASN A 158 6.74 23.68 -1.35
CA ASN A 158 7.12 22.45 -0.69
C ASN A 158 6.15 22.11 0.44
N PHE A 159 6.04 20.83 0.72
CA PHE A 159 5.25 20.30 1.82
C PHE A 159 6.17 19.54 2.78
N TYR A 160 6.14 19.93 4.05
CA TYR A 160 6.89 19.26 5.12
C TYR A 160 5.92 18.80 6.20
N PHE A 161 5.98 17.52 6.54
CA PHE A 161 5.26 16.94 7.67
C PHE A 161 6.24 16.30 8.63
N ALA A 162 6.14 16.63 9.91
CA ALA A 162 6.80 15.94 10.99
C ALA A 162 5.80 15.63 12.11
N GLY A 163 5.49 14.36 12.37
CA GLY A 163 4.42 14.09 13.31
C GLY A 163 4.02 12.64 13.50
N ALA A 164 2.97 12.45 14.30
CA ALA A 164 2.39 11.14 14.54
C ALA A 164 0.86 11.16 14.45
N GLY A 165 0.26 10.05 14.02
CA GLY A 165 -1.18 9.93 14.12
C GLY A 165 -1.77 8.56 13.80
N GLY A 166 -3.05 8.36 14.11
CA GLY A 166 -3.76 7.14 13.72
C GLY A 166 -3.82 7.01 12.20
N ALA A 167 -4.22 8.09 11.53
CA ALA A 167 -4.14 8.21 10.08
C ALA A 167 -3.57 9.57 9.65
N ASN A 168 -2.64 9.55 8.70
CA ASN A 168 -2.05 10.72 8.08
C ASN A 168 -2.36 10.70 6.58
N LYS A 169 -3.15 11.66 6.10
CA LYS A 169 -3.52 11.80 4.69
C LYS A 169 -3.01 13.14 4.18
N ILE A 170 -2.15 13.08 3.16
CA ILE A 170 -1.48 14.25 2.58
C ILE A 170 -1.65 14.22 1.07
N ASP A 171 -2.16 15.32 0.52
CA ASP A 171 -2.35 15.52 -0.91
C ASP A 171 -1.67 16.82 -1.35
N ARG A 172 -0.59 16.70 -2.13
CA ARG A 172 0.08 17.81 -2.82
C ARG A 172 -0.34 17.81 -4.29
N THR A 173 -0.93 18.91 -4.76
CA THR A 173 -1.42 19.03 -6.15
C THR A 173 -1.29 20.46 -6.68
N TRP A 174 -1.41 20.66 -7.98
CA TRP A 174 -1.39 22.01 -8.57
C TRP A 174 -2.73 22.74 -8.39
N PHE A 175 -2.72 24.07 -8.45
CA PHE A 175 -3.91 24.90 -8.25
C PHE A 175 -4.69 25.11 -9.55
N ASN A 176 -4.12 25.87 -10.49
CA ASN A 176 -4.79 26.23 -11.74
C ASN A 176 -4.03 25.81 -12.99
N ARG A 177 -2.79 25.35 -12.85
CA ARG A 177 -1.95 24.94 -13.97
C ARG A 177 -1.01 23.82 -13.57
N TYR A 178 -1.06 22.71 -14.31
CA TYR A 178 -0.14 21.58 -14.13
C TYR A 178 1.26 21.93 -14.64
N GLN A 179 1.37 22.60 -15.78
CA GLN A 179 2.65 23.03 -16.36
C GLN A 179 3.37 24.02 -15.44
N ASP A 180 4.67 23.80 -15.28
CA ASP A 180 5.58 24.45 -14.33
C ASP A 180 5.17 24.27 -12.86
N SER A 181 4.27 23.35 -12.54
CA SER A 181 3.95 23.07 -11.14
C SER A 181 5.07 22.26 -10.50
N HIS A 182 5.55 22.72 -9.35
CA HIS A 182 6.64 22.09 -8.66
C HIS A 182 6.62 22.20 -7.14
N GLY A 183 7.22 21.23 -6.49
CA GLY A 183 7.40 21.23 -5.04
C GLY A 183 7.62 19.83 -4.49
N ASP A 184 8.56 19.75 -3.55
CA ASP A 184 8.89 18.50 -2.88
C ASP A 184 7.94 18.24 -1.71
N LEU A 185 7.73 16.95 -1.41
CA LEU A 185 6.98 16.50 -0.26
C LEU A 185 7.91 15.68 0.64
N THR A 186 8.15 16.18 1.84
CA THR A 186 8.87 15.46 2.89
C THR A 186 7.92 15.03 3.99
N PHE A 187 7.90 13.75 4.32
CA PHE A 187 7.15 13.19 5.43
C PHE A 187 8.10 12.55 6.44
N LYS A 188 7.98 12.94 7.71
CA LYS A 188 8.75 12.39 8.83
C LYS A 188 7.82 11.99 9.96
N GLY A 189 7.42 10.73 10.07
CA GLY A 189 6.40 10.42 11.05
C GLY A 189 6.00 8.97 11.22
N ALA A 190 5.03 8.77 12.10
CA ALA A 190 4.48 7.45 12.37
C ALA A 190 2.95 7.46 12.35
N GLY A 191 2.35 6.36 11.91
CA GLY A 191 0.91 6.18 12.05
C GLY A 191 0.37 4.85 11.61
N ALA A 192 -0.85 4.48 12.01
CA ALA A 192 -1.42 3.20 11.58
C ALA A 192 -1.62 3.19 10.05
N ALA A 193 -2.08 4.31 9.48
CA ALA A 193 -2.18 4.51 8.04
C ALA A 193 -1.51 5.82 7.61
N ASN A 194 -0.61 5.76 6.64
CA ASN A 194 0.01 6.92 6.01
C ASN A 194 -0.31 6.90 4.51
N ILE A 195 -1.05 7.90 4.03
CA ILE A 195 -1.46 8.06 2.64
C ILE A 195 -0.89 9.39 2.13
N ILE A 196 0.07 9.31 1.21
CA ILE A 196 0.81 10.45 0.69
C ILE A 196 0.68 10.47 -0.82
N SER A 197 0.24 11.59 -1.37
CA SER A 197 0.18 11.81 -2.82
C SER A 197 0.81 13.13 -3.21
N SER A 198 1.60 13.12 -4.29
CA SER A 198 2.06 14.35 -4.97
C SER A 198 1.82 14.24 -6.47
N ARG A 199 1.05 15.19 -7.01
CA ARG A 199 0.58 15.19 -8.40
C ARG A 199 1.13 16.34 -9.26
N VAL A 200 2.09 17.11 -8.76
CA VAL A 200 2.72 18.21 -9.52
C VAL A 200 3.59 17.69 -10.68
N GLU A 201 3.87 18.55 -11.66
CA GLU A 201 4.72 18.20 -12.81
C GLU A 201 6.11 17.76 -12.35
N SER A 202 6.75 18.54 -11.48
CA SER A 202 8.09 18.22 -10.95
C SER A 202 8.22 18.29 -9.43
N GLY A 203 8.95 17.36 -8.83
CA GLY A 203 9.16 17.34 -7.37
C GLY A 203 9.27 15.92 -6.83
N ASN A 204 9.96 15.78 -5.71
CA ASN A 204 10.26 14.49 -5.10
C ASN A 204 9.31 14.18 -3.93
N ILE A 205 9.20 12.91 -3.58
CA ILE A 205 8.65 12.48 -2.29
C ILE A 205 9.78 11.83 -1.48
N ASP A 206 10.05 12.36 -0.29
CA ASP A 206 10.91 11.73 0.72
C ASP A 206 10.06 11.35 1.93
N PHE A 207 9.85 10.05 2.12
CA PHE A 207 9.13 9.48 3.23
C PHE A 207 10.11 8.85 4.22
N GLU A 208 10.10 9.30 5.46
CA GLU A 208 10.83 8.72 6.58
C GLU A 208 9.83 8.38 7.69
N GLY A 209 9.54 7.10 7.91
CA GLY A 209 8.48 6.79 8.87
C GLY A 209 8.12 5.34 9.07
N ALA A 210 7.14 5.13 9.94
CA ALA A 210 6.61 3.80 10.24
C ALA A 210 5.09 3.76 10.24
N GLY A 211 4.52 2.63 9.83
CA GLY A 211 3.08 2.44 9.93
C GLY A 211 2.58 1.06 9.56
N ALA A 212 1.35 0.71 9.95
CA ALA A 212 0.78 -0.57 9.53
C ALA A 212 0.57 -0.59 8.01
N ALA A 213 0.11 0.51 7.43
CA ALA A 213 -0.04 0.71 6.00
C ALA A 213 0.55 2.05 5.55
N ASN A 214 1.49 2.01 4.60
CA ASN A 214 2.05 3.18 3.94
C ASN A 214 1.70 3.12 2.45
N SER A 215 1.05 4.15 1.92
CA SER A 215 0.73 4.30 0.50
C SER A 215 1.26 5.65 0.00
N ILE A 216 2.26 5.59 -0.88
CA ILE A 216 2.95 6.75 -1.44
C ILE A 216 2.72 6.74 -2.95
N VAL A 217 2.17 7.83 -3.48
CA VAL A 217 1.92 7.99 -4.91
C VAL A 217 2.53 9.28 -5.40
N ARG A 218 3.49 9.18 -6.31
CA ARG A 218 4.03 10.30 -7.08
C ARG A 218 3.54 10.21 -8.51
N GLN A 219 2.75 11.18 -8.95
CA GLN A 219 2.20 11.23 -10.31
C GLN A 219 2.59 12.51 -11.04
N GLY A 220 3.34 12.42 -12.13
CA GLY A 220 3.73 13.58 -12.94
C GLY A 220 4.96 13.34 -13.80
N LYS A 221 5.53 14.41 -14.33
CA LYS A 221 6.60 14.33 -15.33
C LYS A 221 7.95 13.95 -14.74
N ILE A 222 8.41 14.63 -13.68
CA ILE A 222 9.78 14.44 -13.13
C ILE A 222 9.76 14.32 -11.61
N GLY A 223 10.43 13.30 -11.06
CA GLY A 223 10.78 13.29 -9.63
C GLY A 223 10.85 11.91 -9.01
N ASP A 224 11.61 11.82 -7.94
CA ASP A 224 11.91 10.55 -7.31
C ASP A 224 10.96 10.27 -6.15
N VAL A 225 10.88 8.99 -5.77
CA VAL A 225 10.19 8.56 -4.56
C VAL A 225 11.16 7.78 -3.69
N THR A 226 11.46 8.32 -2.51
CA THR A 226 12.26 7.64 -1.49
C THR A 226 11.37 7.27 -0.32
N LEU A 227 11.40 6.00 0.09
CA LEU A 227 10.78 5.51 1.32
C LEU A 227 11.86 4.90 2.20
N ARG A 228 12.03 5.50 3.38
CA ARG A 228 12.86 5.03 4.50
C ARG A 228 11.95 4.67 5.66
N GLY A 229 11.74 3.39 5.93
CA GLY A 229 10.71 3.07 6.90
C GLY A 229 10.35 1.62 7.10
N ALA A 230 9.38 1.42 7.98
CA ALA A 230 8.85 0.10 8.27
C ALA A 230 7.33 0.07 8.17
N GLY A 231 6.77 -1.03 7.69
CA GLY A 231 5.34 -1.23 7.78
C GLY A 231 4.82 -2.59 7.35
N ALA A 232 3.67 -3.02 7.87
CA ALA A 232 3.09 -4.30 7.47
C ALA A 232 2.77 -4.31 5.97
N SER A 233 2.33 -3.18 5.42
CA SER A 233 2.13 -2.95 3.99
C SER A 233 2.76 -1.63 3.56
N ASN A 234 3.60 -1.65 2.52
CA ASN A 234 4.17 -0.48 1.87
C ASN A 234 3.81 -0.54 0.38
N ARG A 235 3.16 0.51 -0.13
CA ARG A 235 2.84 0.68 -1.55
C ARG A 235 3.47 1.97 -2.03
N ILE A 236 4.30 1.87 -3.06
CA ILE A 236 4.96 3.00 -3.68
C ILE A 236 4.64 2.98 -5.17
N GLU A 237 4.13 4.09 -5.67
CA GLU A 237 3.87 4.26 -7.08
C GLU A 237 4.55 5.50 -7.62
N ARG A 238 5.29 5.31 -8.71
CA ARG A 238 5.76 6.39 -9.55
C ARG A 238 5.07 6.30 -10.92
N ILE A 239 4.16 7.22 -11.16
CA ILE A 239 3.29 7.20 -12.34
C ILE A 239 3.51 8.49 -13.16
N HIS A 240 3.45 8.40 -14.48
CA HIS A 240 3.42 9.60 -15.33
C HIS A 240 2.04 10.27 -15.35
N GLN A 241 1.97 11.57 -15.61
CA GLN A 241 0.68 12.17 -15.93
C GLN A 241 0.30 11.81 -17.37
N ILE A 242 -0.99 11.55 -17.63
CA ILE A 242 -1.45 11.10 -18.96
C ILE A 242 -1.17 12.12 -20.08
N ASP A 243 -1.14 13.40 -19.71
CA ASP A 243 -0.84 14.52 -20.61
C ASP A 243 0.67 14.71 -20.84
N ASP A 244 1.53 14.04 -20.07
CA ASP A 244 2.97 14.09 -20.27
C ASP A 244 3.38 13.29 -21.50
N ARG A 245 4.38 13.80 -22.23
CA ARG A 245 5.07 13.00 -23.23
C ARG A 245 5.86 11.90 -22.53
N TYR A 246 5.47 10.64 -22.75
CA TYR A 246 6.06 9.47 -22.08
C TYR A 246 7.60 9.51 -22.04
N SER A 247 8.27 9.74 -23.18
CA SER A 247 9.74 9.78 -23.27
C SER A 247 10.41 10.91 -22.47
N GLU A 248 9.66 11.89 -21.97
CA GLU A 248 10.17 12.96 -21.11
C GLU A 248 9.98 12.64 -19.63
N THR A 249 9.31 11.53 -19.29
CA THR A 249 8.96 11.18 -17.92
C THR A 249 10.13 10.52 -17.20
N ARG A 250 10.44 11.01 -15.99
CA ARG A 250 11.59 10.57 -15.21
C ARG A 250 11.30 10.44 -13.73
N GLY A 251 11.95 9.49 -13.07
CA GLY A 251 11.89 9.34 -11.62
C GLY A 251 12.27 7.97 -11.11
N ASP A 252 13.18 7.93 -10.16
CA ASP A 252 13.60 6.71 -9.48
C ASP A 252 12.67 6.38 -8.30
N ILE A 253 12.56 5.09 -7.98
CA ILE A 253 12.00 4.62 -6.71
C ILE A 253 13.14 4.06 -5.86
N ARG A 254 13.27 4.52 -4.62
CA ARG A 254 14.20 3.98 -3.62
C ARG A 254 13.43 3.55 -2.38
N PHE A 255 13.50 2.27 -2.05
CA PHE A 255 12.98 1.71 -0.81
C PHE A 255 14.13 1.24 0.08
N GLU A 256 14.14 1.72 1.32
CA GLU A 256 15.07 1.35 2.38
C GLU A 256 14.27 1.03 3.64
N GLY A 257 14.07 -0.25 3.94
CA GLY A 257 13.10 -0.54 4.99
C GLY A 257 12.77 -1.99 5.27
N ALA A 258 11.70 -2.17 6.02
CA ALA A 258 11.14 -3.49 6.30
C ALA A 258 9.63 -3.50 6.08
N GLY A 259 9.08 -4.62 5.62
CA GLY A 259 7.64 -4.78 5.65
C GLY A 259 7.11 -6.17 5.39
N GLY A 260 5.85 -6.41 5.74
CA GLY A 260 5.18 -7.67 5.43
C GLY A 260 4.93 -7.81 3.93
N TYR A 261 4.38 -6.76 3.33
CA TYR A 261 4.10 -6.65 1.90
C TYR A 261 4.65 -5.32 1.38
N ASN A 262 5.50 -5.34 0.36
CA ASN A 262 5.99 -4.15 -0.32
C ASN A 262 5.62 -4.23 -1.80
N SER A 263 4.94 -3.23 -2.33
CA SER A 263 4.60 -3.10 -3.75
C SER A 263 5.20 -1.81 -4.29
N LEU A 264 6.10 -1.93 -5.26
CA LEU A 264 6.76 -0.82 -5.93
C LEU A 264 6.39 -0.87 -7.40
N TYR A 265 5.69 0.15 -7.89
CA TYR A 265 5.27 0.25 -9.28
C TYR A 265 5.82 1.52 -9.90
N SER A 266 6.44 1.42 -11.07
CA SER A 266 6.86 2.56 -11.88
C SER A 266 6.40 2.39 -13.32
N ASP A 267 5.88 3.45 -13.95
CA ASP A 267 5.59 3.46 -15.39
C ASP A 267 6.20 4.64 -16.16
N VAL A 268 7.20 5.31 -15.59
CA VAL A 268 7.93 6.36 -16.30
C VAL A 268 8.93 5.79 -17.30
N ALA A 269 9.23 6.56 -18.34
CA ALA A 269 10.21 6.21 -19.36
C ALA A 269 11.59 5.97 -18.77
N HIS A 270 12.08 6.90 -17.94
CA HIS A 270 13.44 6.85 -17.41
C HIS A 270 13.46 6.80 -15.88
N GLY A 271 13.96 5.72 -15.30
CA GLY A 271 14.11 5.65 -13.86
C GLY A 271 14.33 4.24 -13.34
N ASN A 272 15.10 4.13 -12.27
CA ASN A 272 15.47 2.88 -11.63
C ASN A 272 14.53 2.57 -10.46
N ILE A 273 14.44 1.29 -10.08
CA ILE A 273 13.84 0.88 -8.82
C ILE A 273 14.91 0.21 -7.96
N SER A 274 15.25 0.82 -6.83
CA SER A 274 16.19 0.27 -5.84
C SER A 274 15.43 -0.16 -4.60
N PHE A 275 15.50 -1.45 -4.26
CA PHE A 275 14.96 -2.01 -3.04
C PHE A 275 16.09 -2.52 -2.16
N THR A 276 16.20 -2.00 -0.94
CA THR A 276 17.09 -2.49 0.11
C THR A 276 16.27 -2.73 1.37
N GLY A 277 16.11 -3.98 1.81
CA GLY A 277 15.24 -4.22 2.95
C GLY A 277 14.82 -5.66 3.20
N ALA A 278 13.97 -5.84 4.20
CA ALA A 278 13.35 -7.12 4.51
C ALA A 278 11.86 -7.07 4.12
N GLY A 279 11.39 -8.06 3.37
CA GLY A 279 9.99 -8.14 2.94
C GLY A 279 9.45 -9.56 3.14
N GLY A 280 8.24 -9.71 3.69
CA GLY A 280 7.54 -10.99 3.57
C GLY A 280 7.21 -11.29 2.10
N TYR A 281 6.64 -10.31 1.43
CA TYR A 281 6.35 -10.31 0.00
C TYR A 281 6.77 -8.97 -0.61
N ASN A 282 7.59 -9.00 -1.64
CA ASN A 282 7.99 -7.82 -2.39
C ASN A 282 7.53 -7.98 -3.84
N GLU A 283 6.64 -7.11 -4.31
CA GLU A 283 6.24 -6.97 -5.71
C GLU A 283 6.88 -5.72 -6.27
N ILE A 284 7.71 -5.89 -7.28
CA ILE A 284 8.41 -4.77 -7.92
C ILE A 284 8.13 -4.84 -9.41
N THR A 285 7.57 -3.75 -9.93
CA THR A 285 7.02 -3.67 -11.27
C THR A 285 7.50 -2.38 -11.93
N ARG A 286 8.24 -2.51 -13.04
CA ARG A 286 8.65 -1.37 -13.88
C ARG A 286 8.11 -1.52 -15.29
N LYS A 287 7.23 -0.62 -15.72
CA LYS A 287 6.54 -0.63 -17.02
C LYS A 287 7.24 0.27 -18.04
N GLY A 288 7.71 -0.33 -19.13
CA GLY A 288 8.18 0.37 -20.32
C GLY A 288 7.06 0.70 -21.33
N THR A 289 7.44 1.20 -22.52
CA THR A 289 6.54 1.43 -23.67
C THR A 289 5.95 0.14 -24.26
N ALA A 290 6.60 -1.01 -24.05
CA ALA A 290 6.12 -2.29 -24.52
C ALA A 290 4.91 -2.74 -23.67
N ASN A 291 3.76 -2.91 -24.34
CA ASN A 291 2.48 -3.26 -23.71
C ASN A 291 2.45 -4.67 -23.05
N ASP A 292 3.53 -5.46 -23.12
CA ASP A 292 3.54 -6.84 -22.66
C ASP A 292 4.57 -7.06 -21.53
N PHE A 293 4.16 -6.83 -20.29
CA PHE A 293 4.92 -7.23 -19.08
C PHE A 293 5.25 -8.74 -19.03
N GLY A 294 4.56 -9.56 -19.81
CA GLY A 294 4.65 -11.00 -19.70
C GLY A 294 5.82 -11.65 -20.43
N ARG A 295 6.67 -10.91 -21.15
CA ARG A 295 7.77 -11.52 -21.93
C ARG A 295 9.04 -11.72 -21.10
N GLU A 296 9.43 -10.71 -20.31
CA GLU A 296 10.65 -10.77 -19.50
C GLU A 296 10.44 -11.61 -18.22
N GLY A 297 11.19 -12.72 -18.13
CA GLY A 297 11.09 -13.70 -17.04
C GLY A 297 10.23 -14.94 -17.34
N MET A 298 9.46 -14.94 -18.44
CA MET A 298 8.81 -16.15 -18.98
C MET A 298 9.65 -16.86 -20.04
N GLU A 299 10.51 -16.13 -20.76
CA GLU A 299 11.40 -16.69 -21.78
C GLU A 299 12.26 -17.84 -21.24
N TYR A 300 12.58 -17.85 -19.94
CA TYR A 300 13.38 -18.91 -19.29
C TYR A 300 12.61 -19.64 -18.18
N ALA A 301 11.28 -19.49 -18.14
CA ALA A 301 10.46 -20.21 -17.18
C ALA A 301 10.48 -21.71 -17.49
N LYS A 302 10.42 -22.55 -16.46
CA LYS A 302 10.34 -23.99 -16.69
C LYS A 302 8.98 -24.33 -17.29
N ALA A 303 8.95 -25.24 -18.26
CA ALA A 303 7.71 -25.68 -18.90
C ALA A 303 6.65 -26.20 -17.90
N GLU A 304 7.09 -26.80 -16.77
CA GLU A 304 6.21 -27.29 -15.69
C GLU A 304 5.51 -26.18 -14.90
N GLU A 305 6.08 -24.96 -14.90
CA GLU A 305 5.50 -23.78 -14.26
C GLU A 305 4.47 -23.08 -15.16
N ILE A 306 4.30 -23.51 -16.41
CA ILE A 306 3.48 -22.80 -17.40
C ILE A 306 2.11 -23.45 -17.57
N VAL A 307 1.09 -22.59 -17.68
CA VAL A 307 -0.28 -22.94 -18.00
C VAL A 307 -0.74 -22.13 -19.21
N LEU A 308 -1.19 -22.82 -20.24
CA LEU A 308 -1.76 -22.19 -21.44
C LEU A 308 -3.29 -22.16 -21.28
N THR A 309 -3.90 -20.97 -21.37
CA THR A 309 -5.33 -20.79 -21.04
C THR A 309 -6.17 -20.43 -22.26
N ASN A 310 -6.33 -19.16 -22.62
CA ASN A 310 -7.25 -18.77 -23.70
C ASN A 310 -6.49 -18.49 -25.00
N ALA A 311 -6.99 -18.95 -26.13
CA ALA A 311 -6.46 -18.62 -27.46
C ALA A 311 -7.58 -18.47 -28.49
N THR A 312 -7.23 -17.90 -29.63
CA THR A 312 -8.04 -17.95 -30.85
C THR A 312 -7.43 -18.99 -31.78
N MET A 313 -8.19 -19.99 -32.20
CA MET A 313 -7.76 -20.95 -33.21
C MET A 313 -8.32 -20.55 -34.58
N SER A 314 -7.43 -20.43 -35.55
CA SER A 314 -7.70 -20.05 -36.95
C SER A 314 -6.78 -20.79 -37.89
N GLY A 315 -6.97 -20.66 -39.20
CA GLY A 315 -6.04 -21.21 -40.19
C GLY A 315 -6.77 -21.65 -41.44
N THR A 316 -6.04 -22.16 -42.43
CA THR A 316 -6.58 -22.45 -43.77
C THR A 316 -7.66 -23.54 -43.78
N TRP A 317 -7.69 -24.39 -42.74
CA TRP A 317 -8.67 -25.47 -42.56
C TRP A 317 -9.71 -25.15 -41.47
N ILE A 318 -9.66 -23.94 -40.93
CA ILE A 318 -10.65 -23.38 -40.03
C ILE A 318 -11.37 -22.29 -40.82
N GLY A 319 -12.70 -22.31 -40.81
CA GLY A 319 -13.48 -21.23 -41.44
C GLY A 319 -13.32 -19.96 -40.61
N ASP A 320 -14.37 -19.60 -39.89
CA ASP A 320 -14.29 -18.46 -38.98
C ASP A 320 -13.40 -18.78 -37.77
N PRO A 321 -12.61 -17.81 -37.25
CA PRO A 321 -11.81 -18.01 -36.05
C PRO A 321 -12.67 -18.40 -34.83
N HIS A 322 -12.18 -19.36 -34.03
CA HIS A 322 -12.87 -19.83 -32.82
C HIS A 322 -12.08 -19.49 -31.55
N GLN A 323 -12.78 -19.00 -30.53
CA GLN A 323 -12.20 -18.94 -29.18
C GLN A 323 -12.10 -20.35 -28.60
N VAL A 324 -10.92 -20.71 -28.11
CA VAL A 324 -10.62 -22.03 -27.56
C VAL A 324 -9.94 -21.90 -26.21
N MET A 325 -10.20 -22.86 -25.32
CA MET A 325 -9.58 -22.93 -24.01
C MET A 325 -8.60 -24.10 -23.98
N GLY A 326 -7.43 -23.84 -23.41
CA GLY A 326 -6.34 -24.77 -23.23
C GLY A 326 -6.69 -25.78 -22.15
N LEU A 327 -6.71 -27.04 -22.54
CA LEU A 327 -6.98 -28.16 -21.66
C LEU A 327 -5.65 -28.90 -21.41
N LYS A 328 -5.21 -28.98 -20.16
CA LYS A 328 -3.97 -29.69 -19.81
C LYS A 328 -4.11 -31.17 -20.14
N PHE A 329 -3.25 -31.68 -21.01
CA PHE A 329 -3.25 -33.07 -21.44
C PHE A 329 -2.64 -33.95 -20.36
N THR A 330 -3.33 -35.05 -20.00
CA THR A 330 -2.90 -35.89 -18.86
C THR A 330 -1.91 -36.98 -19.26
N ARG A 331 -1.77 -37.26 -20.56
CA ARG A 331 -0.93 -38.37 -21.07
C ARG A 331 0.49 -37.94 -21.47
N GLU A 332 0.73 -36.65 -21.67
CA GLU A 332 2.05 -36.10 -21.99
C GLU A 332 2.35 -34.89 -21.08
N PRO A 333 3.56 -34.78 -20.53
CA PRO A 333 3.92 -33.67 -19.65
C PRO A 333 3.98 -32.34 -20.42
N ASN A 334 3.55 -31.27 -19.76
CA ASN A 334 3.58 -29.89 -20.28
C ASN A 334 2.88 -29.71 -21.62
N THR A 335 1.89 -30.55 -21.90
CA THR A 335 1.11 -30.53 -23.15
C THR A 335 -0.30 -29.98 -22.89
N TYR A 336 -0.78 -29.15 -23.80
CA TYR A 336 -2.10 -28.53 -23.78
C TYR A 336 -2.84 -28.78 -25.10
N LEU A 337 -4.13 -29.02 -25.01
CA LEU A 337 -5.03 -29.22 -26.16
C LEU A 337 -5.95 -28.02 -26.30
N PHE A 338 -6.03 -27.48 -27.51
CA PHE A 338 -6.98 -26.45 -27.91
C PHE A 338 -7.89 -27.06 -28.95
N ALA A 339 -9.19 -27.12 -28.69
CA ALA A 339 -10.10 -27.86 -29.56
C ALA A 339 -11.47 -27.22 -29.68
N PHE A 340 -12.11 -27.42 -30.82
CA PHE A 340 -13.53 -27.14 -31.03
C PHE A 340 -14.16 -28.17 -31.98
N GLU A 341 -15.48 -28.19 -32.02
CA GLU A 341 -16.27 -29.01 -32.94
C GLU A 341 -16.93 -28.10 -33.99
N ASP A 342 -16.71 -28.39 -35.28
CA ASP A 342 -17.30 -27.62 -36.39
C ASP A 342 -18.65 -28.18 -36.89
N GLY A 343 -19.18 -29.18 -36.18
CA GLY A 343 -20.40 -29.91 -36.54
C GLY A 343 -20.15 -31.24 -37.23
N THR A 344 -19.01 -31.41 -37.91
CA THR A 344 -18.64 -32.67 -38.60
C THR A 344 -17.37 -33.30 -38.03
N HIS A 345 -16.46 -32.49 -37.54
CA HIS A 345 -15.17 -32.93 -37.00
C HIS A 345 -14.86 -32.24 -35.68
N THR A 346 -14.12 -32.94 -34.82
CA THR A 346 -13.38 -32.35 -33.71
C THR A 346 -11.99 -31.98 -34.22
N LYS A 347 -11.66 -30.69 -34.14
CA LYS A 347 -10.36 -30.14 -34.57
C LYS A 347 -9.54 -29.75 -33.35
N ILE A 348 -8.26 -30.11 -33.35
CA ILE A 348 -7.38 -30.00 -32.18
C ILE A 348 -6.04 -29.42 -32.60
N ASN A 349 -5.59 -28.38 -31.92
CA ASN A 349 -4.19 -27.99 -31.86
C ASN A 349 -3.59 -28.51 -30.53
N LYS A 350 -2.57 -29.38 -30.63
CA LYS A 350 -1.82 -29.91 -29.49
C LYS A 350 -0.50 -29.17 -29.38
N VAL A 351 -0.31 -28.46 -28.26
CA VAL A 351 0.89 -27.68 -27.95
C VAL A 351 1.66 -28.35 -26.82
N GLN A 352 2.89 -28.76 -27.08
CA GLN A 352 3.83 -29.26 -26.08
C GLN A 352 4.86 -28.20 -25.74
N LEU A 353 5.09 -27.95 -24.46
CA LEU A 353 6.11 -27.02 -23.97
C LEU A 353 7.38 -27.76 -23.53
N SER A 354 8.54 -27.18 -23.85
CA SER A 354 9.86 -27.69 -23.47
C SER A 354 10.79 -26.54 -23.12
N ASN A 355 11.90 -26.83 -22.42
CA ASN A 355 13.00 -25.89 -22.28
C ASN A 355 14.15 -26.37 -23.17
N ASP A 356 14.72 -25.46 -23.96
CA ASP A 356 15.89 -25.75 -24.77
C ASP A 356 17.07 -26.16 -23.86
N PRO A 357 17.74 -27.29 -24.13
CA PRO A 357 18.75 -27.84 -23.25
C PRO A 357 20.06 -27.02 -23.21
N VAL A 358 20.29 -26.12 -24.17
CA VAL A 358 21.53 -25.33 -24.30
C VAL A 358 21.37 -23.93 -23.72
N THR A 359 20.27 -23.27 -24.06
CA THR A 359 19.95 -21.87 -23.75
C THR A 359 19.01 -21.72 -22.57
N GLY A 360 18.29 -22.79 -22.20
CA GLY A 360 17.26 -22.77 -21.15
C GLY A 360 15.94 -22.11 -21.56
N LYS A 361 15.84 -21.62 -22.80
CA LYS A 361 14.65 -20.90 -23.28
C LYS A 361 13.42 -21.79 -23.35
N LEU A 362 12.27 -21.25 -23.00
CA LEU A 362 10.98 -21.88 -23.12
C LEU A 362 10.56 -21.94 -24.59
N ARG A 363 10.34 -23.15 -25.08
CA ARG A 363 9.94 -23.48 -26.44
C ARG A 363 8.60 -24.17 -26.47
N TYR A 364 8.04 -24.24 -27.67
CA TYR A 364 6.88 -25.03 -27.95
C TYR A 364 7.02 -25.82 -29.25
N LEU A 365 6.29 -26.93 -29.31
CA LEU A 365 5.97 -27.66 -30.52
C LEU A 365 4.44 -27.75 -30.63
N SER A 366 3.87 -27.24 -31.71
CA SER A 366 2.44 -27.32 -31.99
C SER A 366 2.17 -28.31 -33.12
N THR A 367 1.13 -29.13 -33.00
CA THR A 367 0.68 -30.10 -34.02
C THR A 367 -0.83 -30.05 -34.18
N ALA A 368 -1.34 -30.27 -35.39
CA ALA A 368 -2.75 -30.16 -35.71
C ALA A 368 -3.37 -31.53 -36.05
N TRP A 369 -4.52 -31.81 -35.44
CA TRP A 369 -5.19 -33.12 -35.50
C TRP A 369 -6.70 -32.97 -35.67
N TYR A 370 -7.32 -33.90 -36.36
CA TYR A 370 -8.78 -33.93 -36.51
C TYR A 370 -9.36 -35.34 -36.44
N LYS A 371 -10.62 -35.43 -36.04
CA LYS A 371 -11.39 -36.68 -36.00
C LYS A 371 -12.86 -36.44 -36.31
N GLU A 372 -13.46 -37.29 -37.12
CA GLU A 372 -14.86 -37.20 -37.49
C GLU A 372 -15.77 -37.42 -36.27
N GLY A 373 -16.76 -36.55 -36.08
CA GLY A 373 -17.70 -36.57 -34.96
C GLY A 373 -17.31 -35.66 -33.78
N LYS A 374 -18.08 -35.78 -32.69
CA LYS A 374 -17.98 -34.96 -31.48
C LYS A 374 -17.19 -35.67 -30.37
N HIS A 375 -15.97 -35.22 -30.10
CA HIS A 375 -15.02 -35.89 -29.22
C HIS A 375 -14.47 -34.98 -28.11
N LEU A 376 -15.04 -33.79 -27.85
CA LEU A 376 -14.53 -32.88 -26.80
C LEU A 376 -14.65 -33.43 -25.37
N LYS A 377 -15.61 -34.33 -25.12
CA LYS A 377 -15.84 -34.84 -23.76
C LYS A 377 -14.69 -35.76 -23.31
N GLY A 378 -14.02 -35.39 -22.22
CA GLY A 378 -12.91 -36.17 -21.66
C GLY A 378 -11.65 -36.18 -22.54
N LEU A 379 -11.52 -35.18 -23.41
CA LEU A 379 -10.44 -35.09 -24.40
C LEU A 379 -9.05 -35.13 -23.76
N GLU A 380 -8.90 -34.64 -22.53
CA GLU A 380 -7.64 -34.62 -21.77
C GLU A 380 -7.05 -36.00 -21.48
N LYS A 381 -7.84 -37.07 -21.64
CA LYS A 381 -7.45 -38.47 -21.41
C LYS A 381 -7.43 -39.31 -22.69
N GLN A 382 -7.89 -38.76 -23.82
CA GLN A 382 -7.97 -39.50 -25.08
C GLN A 382 -6.58 -39.68 -25.71
N ASP A 383 -6.46 -40.68 -26.59
CA ASP A 383 -5.24 -40.89 -27.36
C ASP A 383 -5.27 -40.01 -28.62
N ILE A 384 -4.52 -38.91 -28.61
CA ILE A 384 -4.45 -37.99 -29.76
C ILE A 384 -3.32 -38.44 -30.68
N SER A 385 -3.60 -39.49 -31.44
CA SER A 385 -2.68 -40.12 -32.40
C SER A 385 -3.46 -40.86 -33.49
N ALA A 386 -2.75 -41.33 -34.52
CA ALA A 386 -3.31 -42.21 -35.55
C ALA A 386 -3.95 -43.48 -34.96
N GLN A 387 -3.34 -44.07 -33.93
CA GLN A 387 -3.87 -45.24 -33.23
C GLN A 387 -5.16 -44.92 -32.45
N GLY A 388 -5.30 -43.70 -31.95
CA GLY A 388 -6.52 -43.18 -31.33
C GLY A 388 -7.62 -42.77 -32.31
N GLY A 389 -7.41 -42.97 -33.62
CA GLY A 389 -8.33 -42.60 -34.69
C GLY A 389 -8.36 -41.11 -35.00
N PHE A 390 -7.34 -40.36 -34.59
CA PHE A 390 -7.12 -38.97 -35.02
C PHE A 390 -6.20 -38.94 -36.22
N ASN A 391 -6.52 -38.10 -37.21
CA ASN A 391 -5.69 -37.88 -38.38
C ASN A 391 -4.85 -36.62 -38.16
N SER A 392 -3.55 -36.70 -38.47
CA SER A 392 -2.69 -35.52 -38.50
C SER A 392 -3.04 -34.67 -39.73
N VAL A 393 -2.96 -33.36 -39.58
CA VAL A 393 -3.18 -32.42 -40.70
C VAL A 393 -1.88 -32.22 -41.52
N ASP A 394 -0.72 -32.38 -40.88
CA ASP A 394 0.63 -32.27 -41.47
C ASP A 394 0.86 -31.02 -42.34
N THR A 395 0.14 -29.93 -42.06
CA THR A 395 0.18 -28.67 -42.82
C THR A 395 0.30 -27.49 -41.85
N ASP A 396 1.39 -26.73 -41.92
CA ASP A 396 1.55 -25.48 -41.17
C ASP A 396 0.51 -24.43 -41.60
N GLY A 397 -0.01 -23.65 -40.66
CA GLY A 397 -1.05 -22.66 -40.96
C GLY A 397 -2.46 -23.24 -41.00
N ALA A 398 -2.65 -24.53 -40.70
CA ALA A 398 -3.96 -25.17 -40.80
C ALA A 398 -4.85 -24.86 -39.60
N TYR A 399 -4.35 -25.06 -38.37
CA TYR A 399 -4.99 -24.84 -37.06
C TYR A 399 -4.14 -23.93 -36.14
N THR A 400 -3.58 -22.84 -36.67
CA THR A 400 -2.81 -21.84 -35.91
C THR A 400 -3.54 -21.31 -34.67
N LEU A 401 -2.77 -21.07 -33.62
CA LEU A 401 -3.24 -20.37 -32.42
C LEU A 401 -2.69 -18.95 -32.42
N SER A 402 -3.58 -17.99 -32.23
CA SER A 402 -3.23 -16.59 -32.00
C SER A 402 -3.76 -16.13 -30.65
N ASN A 403 -3.24 -15.01 -30.16
CA ASN A 403 -3.71 -14.36 -28.95
C ASN A 403 -3.67 -15.25 -27.70
N LEU A 404 -2.77 -16.24 -27.67
CA LEU A 404 -2.68 -17.23 -26.61
C LEU A 404 -2.26 -16.57 -25.29
N THR A 405 -3.03 -16.82 -24.23
CA THR A 405 -2.71 -16.41 -22.87
C THR A 405 -1.84 -17.48 -22.21
N VAL A 406 -0.67 -17.06 -21.75
CA VAL A 406 0.33 -17.89 -21.06
C VAL A 406 0.43 -17.43 -19.63
N GLU A 407 0.26 -18.33 -18.67
CA GLU A 407 0.42 -18.07 -17.25
C GLU A 407 1.59 -18.86 -16.67
N ARG A 408 2.50 -18.19 -15.96
CA ARG A 408 3.49 -18.84 -15.11
C ARG A 408 2.97 -18.94 -13.68
N GLN A 409 2.94 -20.14 -13.11
CA GLN A 409 2.51 -20.45 -11.74
C GLN A 409 3.70 -21.02 -10.95
N LYS A 410 4.26 -20.25 -10.01
CA LYS A 410 5.40 -20.67 -9.18
C LYS A 410 5.03 -20.77 -7.70
N GLN A 411 5.20 -21.93 -7.08
CA GLN A 411 5.06 -22.09 -5.64
C GLN A 411 6.22 -21.39 -4.89
N VAL A 412 5.88 -20.63 -3.86
CA VAL A 412 6.84 -19.92 -2.99
C VAL A 412 6.41 -20.04 -1.53
N THR A 413 7.36 -20.16 -0.62
CA THR A 413 7.13 -20.08 0.83
C THR A 413 7.68 -18.75 1.33
N VAL A 414 6.79 -17.94 1.90
CA VAL A 414 7.07 -16.61 2.48
C VAL A 414 7.42 -16.77 3.95
N TYR A 415 8.27 -15.91 4.52
CA TYR A 415 8.53 -15.79 5.97
C TYR A 415 8.42 -14.32 6.39
N ALA A 416 7.75 -14.00 7.50
CA ALA A 416 7.51 -12.63 7.95
C ALA A 416 7.32 -12.54 9.47
N VAL A 417 7.30 -11.32 10.02
CA VAL A 417 7.14 -11.06 11.47
C VAL A 417 6.04 -10.01 11.69
N GLU A 418 4.98 -10.38 12.40
CA GLU A 418 3.88 -9.50 12.79
C GLU A 418 4.20 -8.79 14.10
N LYS A 419 4.16 -7.45 14.12
CA LYS A 419 4.68 -6.68 15.26
C LYS A 419 3.77 -6.75 16.48
N LYS A 420 2.45 -6.86 16.30
CA LYS A 420 1.49 -7.03 17.40
C LYS A 420 0.14 -7.51 16.88
N LEU A 421 -0.50 -8.45 17.57
CA LEU A 421 -1.89 -8.83 17.27
C LEU A 421 -2.88 -8.04 18.13
N THR A 422 -4.03 -7.74 17.55
CA THR A 422 -5.20 -7.24 18.29
C THR A 422 -5.92 -8.40 18.95
N GLU A 423 -6.20 -8.31 20.25
CA GLU A 423 -6.89 -9.36 20.98
C GLU A 423 -8.42 -9.23 20.89
N ASN A 424 -9.10 -10.36 21.04
CA ASN A 424 -10.54 -10.50 21.23
C ASN A 424 -11.45 -9.97 20.10
N GLU A 425 -10.88 -9.71 18.93
CA GLU A 425 -11.62 -9.25 17.75
C GLU A 425 -11.13 -9.93 16.48
N TRP A 426 -12.06 -10.12 15.52
CA TRP A 426 -11.70 -10.65 14.19
C TRP A 426 -11.11 -9.50 13.39
N VAL A 427 -9.84 -9.62 13.03
CA VAL A 427 -9.14 -8.60 12.24
C VAL A 427 -8.89 -9.13 10.84
N ASN A 428 -9.29 -8.34 9.83
CA ASN A 428 -8.95 -8.60 8.44
C ASN A 428 -7.47 -8.35 8.23
N TYR A 429 -6.77 -9.33 7.67
CA TYR A 429 -5.37 -9.26 7.33
C TYR A 429 -5.21 -9.09 5.81
N GLY A 430 -4.24 -8.25 5.39
CA GLY A 430 -3.79 -8.22 4.00
C GLY A 430 -4.58 -7.36 3.00
N ASN A 431 -5.39 -6.38 3.42
CA ASN A 431 -5.97 -5.33 2.55
C ASN A 431 -6.52 -5.84 1.18
N GLY A 432 -7.20 -6.99 1.16
CA GLY A 432 -7.80 -7.57 -0.05
C GLY A 432 -6.96 -8.61 -0.79
N VAL A 433 -5.80 -9.02 -0.25
CA VAL A 433 -5.02 -10.15 -0.77
C VAL A 433 -5.63 -11.47 -0.30
N GLN A 434 -5.89 -12.40 -1.22
CA GLN A 434 -6.39 -13.74 -0.92
C GLN A 434 -5.22 -14.69 -0.59
N ILE A 435 -5.08 -15.05 0.69
CA ILE A 435 -4.15 -16.08 1.19
C ILE A 435 -4.97 -17.06 2.00
N ASP A 436 -4.88 -18.35 1.71
CA ASP A 436 -5.60 -19.38 2.46
C ASP A 436 -5.00 -19.54 3.87
N ALA A 437 -5.86 -19.56 4.89
CA ALA A 437 -5.45 -19.72 6.27
C ALA A 437 -4.70 -21.04 6.53
N ALA A 438 -4.98 -22.07 5.72
CA ALA A 438 -4.33 -23.37 5.78
C ALA A 438 -2.85 -23.31 5.37
N ASP A 439 -2.48 -22.34 4.52
CA ASP A 439 -1.13 -22.17 4.01
C ASP A 439 -0.23 -21.40 4.97
N ILE A 440 -0.75 -20.94 6.10
CA ILE A 440 -0.03 -20.16 7.11
C ILE A 440 0.48 -21.04 8.24
N THR A 441 1.75 -20.87 8.55
CA THR A 441 2.44 -21.47 9.69
C THR A 441 2.94 -20.39 10.61
N LEU A 442 2.43 -20.31 11.84
CA LEU A 442 2.98 -19.42 12.86
C LEU A 442 4.11 -20.14 13.62
N SER A 443 5.08 -19.39 14.14
CA SER A 443 6.30 -19.94 14.75
C SER A 443 6.71 -19.18 16.02
N ASP A 444 7.82 -18.46 16.05
CA ASP A 444 8.29 -17.76 17.25
C ASP A 444 7.47 -16.49 17.50
N ALA A 445 7.25 -16.12 18.75
CA ALA A 445 6.63 -14.85 19.12
C ALA A 445 7.10 -14.39 20.50
N LYS A 446 6.78 -13.15 20.86
CA LYS A 446 6.93 -12.61 22.20
C LYS A 446 5.58 -12.38 22.85
N MET A 447 5.41 -12.90 24.05
CA MET A 447 4.22 -12.72 24.86
C MET A 447 4.50 -11.64 25.92
N GLY A 448 3.71 -10.56 25.90
CA GLY A 448 3.78 -9.45 26.86
C GLY A 448 2.41 -9.11 27.42
N GLY A 449 2.29 -8.00 28.15
CA GLY A 449 1.03 -7.52 28.73
C GLY A 449 1.10 -7.39 30.25
N TYR A 450 0.17 -6.62 30.84
CA TYR A 450 0.25 -6.25 32.26
C TYR A 450 0.20 -7.47 33.20
N ALA A 451 -0.40 -8.56 32.73
CA ALA A 451 -0.53 -9.80 33.48
C ALA A 451 0.63 -10.77 33.21
N ILE A 452 1.53 -10.51 32.24
CA ILE A 452 2.82 -11.22 32.11
C ILE A 452 3.84 -10.62 33.09
N TYR A 453 4.22 -9.36 32.86
CA TYR A 453 5.04 -8.57 33.77
C TYR A 453 4.56 -7.11 33.73
N ARG A 454 4.43 -6.47 34.91
CA ARG A 454 3.90 -5.10 35.04
C ARG A 454 4.81 -4.02 34.48
N ASP A 455 6.10 -4.32 34.32
CA ASP A 455 7.14 -3.43 33.79
C ASP A 455 7.27 -3.50 32.25
N GLY A 456 6.44 -4.32 31.58
CA GLY A 456 6.43 -4.45 30.13
C GLY A 456 7.44 -5.46 29.57
N ILE A 457 8.13 -6.22 30.43
CA ILE A 457 8.99 -7.33 29.99
C ILE A 457 8.16 -8.38 29.24
N THR A 458 8.71 -8.87 28.13
CA THR A 458 8.11 -9.93 27.30
C THR A 458 8.85 -11.25 27.48
N VAL A 459 8.20 -12.36 27.17
CA VAL A 459 8.79 -13.69 27.19
C VAL A 459 8.71 -14.35 25.81
N ASP A 460 9.78 -15.04 25.43
CA ASP A 460 9.79 -15.80 24.18
C ASP A 460 8.89 -17.03 24.30
N VAL A 461 8.05 -17.19 23.29
CA VAL A 461 7.08 -18.28 23.15
C VAL A 461 7.11 -18.83 21.74
N LYS A 462 6.77 -20.11 21.60
CA LYS A 462 6.68 -20.81 20.31
C LYS A 462 5.26 -21.23 20.04
N ALA A 463 4.85 -21.10 18.78
CA ALA A 463 3.58 -21.57 18.31
C ALA A 463 3.54 -23.10 18.35
N VAL A 464 2.48 -23.64 18.94
CA VAL A 464 2.14 -25.05 18.88
C VAL A 464 0.84 -25.18 18.08
N LYS A 465 0.88 -25.87 16.94
CA LYS A 465 -0.32 -26.10 16.13
C LYS A 465 -1.29 -27.00 16.90
N SER A 466 -2.55 -26.60 16.97
CA SER A 466 -3.59 -27.39 17.63
C SER A 466 -3.99 -28.59 16.78
N ASN A 467 -4.10 -29.76 17.40
CA ASN A 467 -4.68 -30.96 16.80
C ASN A 467 -6.21 -31.00 16.99
N ARG A 468 -6.77 -30.10 17.79
CA ARG A 468 -8.19 -30.05 18.16
C ARG A 468 -8.97 -29.03 17.34
N MET A 469 -8.32 -27.96 16.88
CA MET A 469 -8.94 -26.85 16.16
C MET A 469 -8.20 -26.60 14.84
N PRO A 470 -8.92 -26.44 13.71
CA PRO A 470 -8.29 -26.18 12.41
C PRO A 470 -7.61 -24.80 12.41
N ASN A 471 -6.48 -24.68 11.69
CA ASN A 471 -5.75 -23.43 11.48
C ASN A 471 -5.51 -22.60 12.75
N THR A 472 -5.32 -23.30 13.88
CA THR A 472 -5.21 -22.68 15.20
C THR A 472 -3.84 -22.96 15.80
N TYR A 473 -3.22 -21.93 16.34
CA TYR A 473 -1.92 -21.99 17.01
C TYR A 473 -2.04 -21.54 18.46
N ILE A 474 -1.34 -22.23 19.35
CA ILE A 474 -1.35 -22.00 20.78
C ILE A 474 0.05 -21.59 21.21
N TYR A 475 0.16 -20.41 21.81
CA TYR A 475 1.38 -19.93 22.45
C TYR A 475 1.21 -20.08 23.94
N GLY A 476 2.12 -20.77 24.63
CA GLY A 476 1.99 -21.00 26.07
C GLY A 476 3.29 -20.91 26.83
N LYS A 477 3.21 -20.38 28.05
CA LYS A 477 4.33 -20.31 28.98
C LYS A 477 3.84 -20.50 30.42
N GLN A 478 4.60 -21.24 31.22
CA GLN A 478 4.40 -21.29 32.66
C GLN A 478 4.95 -20.01 33.30
N LEU A 479 4.13 -19.33 34.09
CA LEU A 479 4.53 -18.15 34.84
C LEU A 479 3.87 -18.18 36.23
N GLY A 480 4.68 -18.43 37.26
CA GLY A 480 4.20 -18.67 38.63
C GLY A 480 3.39 -19.97 38.71
N GLU A 481 2.24 -19.92 39.37
CA GLU A 481 1.34 -21.06 39.52
C GLU A 481 0.43 -21.29 38.30
N TYR A 482 0.49 -20.43 37.28
CA TYR A 482 -0.40 -20.48 36.12
C TYR A 482 0.32 -20.79 34.81
N THR A 483 -0.30 -21.63 33.98
CA THR A 483 -0.03 -21.71 32.55
C THR A 483 -0.80 -20.61 31.85
N LYS A 484 -0.08 -19.67 31.22
CA LYS A 484 -0.66 -18.55 30.48
C LYS A 484 -0.53 -18.83 28.99
N ILE A 485 -1.61 -18.65 28.25
CA ILE A 485 -1.66 -18.98 26.83
C ILE A 485 -2.36 -17.90 26.01
N VAL A 486 -1.99 -17.81 24.73
CA VAL A 486 -2.72 -17.07 23.71
C VAL A 486 -3.06 -18.03 22.58
N VAL A 487 -4.35 -18.14 22.28
CA VAL A 487 -4.87 -18.93 21.15
C VAL A 487 -5.04 -18.00 19.97
N VAL A 488 -4.44 -18.33 18.83
CA VAL A 488 -4.56 -17.59 17.57
C VAL A 488 -5.29 -18.48 16.56
N GLU A 489 -6.51 -18.09 16.21
CA GLU A 489 -7.33 -18.74 15.19
C GLU A 489 -7.16 -18.00 13.85
N LEU A 490 -6.89 -18.72 12.77
CA LEU A 490 -6.82 -18.18 11.41
C LEU A 490 -7.98 -18.74 10.57
N ARG A 491 -8.62 -17.89 9.77
CA ARG A 491 -9.65 -18.33 8.81
C ARG A 491 -9.71 -17.41 7.60
N ASN A 492 -10.30 -17.89 6.51
CA ASN A 492 -10.73 -17.02 5.42
C ASN A 492 -12.16 -16.55 5.70
N ASP A 493 -12.41 -15.26 5.55
CA ASP A 493 -13.75 -14.69 5.62
C ASP A 493 -14.64 -15.37 4.55
N PRO A 494 -15.77 -15.97 4.92
CA PRO A 494 -16.56 -16.78 4.00
C PRO A 494 -17.27 -15.96 2.90
N LYS A 495 -17.32 -14.62 3.02
CA LYS A 495 -17.94 -13.74 2.02
C LYS A 495 -16.91 -13.12 1.08
N THR A 496 -15.76 -12.74 1.60
CA THR A 496 -14.73 -11.97 0.87
C THR A 496 -13.49 -12.80 0.51
N GLY A 497 -13.30 -13.97 1.13
CA GLY A 497 -12.09 -14.78 1.01
C GLY A 497 -10.87 -14.20 1.73
N THR A 498 -10.99 -13.01 2.33
CA THR A 498 -9.89 -12.30 3.01
C THR A 498 -9.43 -13.09 4.23
N LEU A 499 -8.11 -13.19 4.43
CA LEU A 499 -7.57 -13.80 5.64
C LEU A 499 -8.00 -12.98 6.87
N GLN A 500 -8.45 -13.68 7.90
CA GLN A 500 -8.76 -13.13 9.22
C GLN A 500 -8.00 -13.88 10.29
N TYR A 501 -7.60 -13.16 11.33
CA TYR A 501 -7.10 -13.76 12.56
C TYR A 501 -7.96 -13.34 13.75
N PHE A 502 -7.88 -14.14 14.80
CA PHE A 502 -8.53 -13.85 16.07
C PHE A 502 -7.68 -14.41 17.22
N ALA A 503 -7.20 -13.52 18.09
CA ALA A 503 -6.31 -13.88 19.20
C ALA A 503 -7.04 -13.76 20.55
N ARG A 504 -7.05 -14.84 21.36
CA ARG A 504 -7.68 -14.87 22.70
C ARG A 504 -6.67 -15.26 23.79
N PRO A 505 -6.50 -14.44 24.84
CA PRO A 505 -5.71 -14.81 26.01
C PRO A 505 -6.51 -15.71 26.97
N TRP A 506 -5.85 -16.75 27.50
CA TRP A 506 -6.38 -17.65 28.53
C TRP A 506 -5.32 -17.96 29.59
N TYR A 507 -5.77 -18.47 30.74
CA TYR A 507 -4.91 -19.06 31.75
C TYR A 507 -5.55 -20.28 32.42
N LYS A 508 -4.71 -21.12 33.02
CA LYS A 508 -5.12 -22.25 33.84
C LYS A 508 -4.10 -22.48 34.95
N GLU A 509 -4.58 -22.81 36.14
CA GLU A 509 -3.73 -23.12 37.29
C GLU A 509 -3.00 -24.46 37.10
N GLY A 510 -1.72 -24.51 37.45
CA GLY A 510 -0.82 -25.65 37.26
C GLY A 510 0.04 -25.56 36.00
N HIS A 511 0.81 -26.62 35.74
CA HIS A 511 1.78 -26.72 34.65
C HIS A 511 1.25 -27.55 33.47
N HIS A 512 0.79 -26.90 32.41
CA HIS A 512 0.08 -27.51 31.27
C HIS A 512 0.76 -27.24 29.91
N THR A 513 2.02 -26.79 29.89
CA THR A 513 2.72 -26.48 28.63
C THR A 513 3.24 -27.69 27.86
N ALA A 514 3.31 -28.87 28.47
CA ALA A 514 3.95 -30.05 27.88
C ALA A 514 3.16 -30.67 26.72
N ASN A 515 1.84 -30.45 26.64
CA ASN A 515 0.96 -31.08 25.65
C ASN A 515 -0.05 -30.10 25.02
N LEU A 516 0.35 -28.83 24.84
CA LEU A 516 -0.54 -27.76 24.35
C LEU A 516 -1.26 -28.12 23.05
N ALA A 517 -0.64 -28.88 22.14
CA ALA A 517 -1.25 -29.28 20.87
C ALA A 517 -2.58 -30.05 21.03
N ASN A 518 -2.75 -30.77 22.14
CA ASN A 518 -3.88 -31.65 22.38
C ASN A 518 -4.85 -31.13 23.46
N GLU A 519 -4.51 -30.01 24.08
CA GLU A 519 -5.33 -29.33 25.09
C GLU A 519 -6.66 -28.85 24.50
N ASN A 520 -7.73 -28.95 25.28
CA ASN A 520 -9.03 -28.37 24.95
C ASN A 520 -9.24 -27.12 25.80
N ILE A 521 -8.92 -25.97 25.22
CA ILE A 521 -8.93 -24.67 25.89
C ILE A 521 -10.38 -24.17 25.96
N SER A 522 -11.01 -24.41 27.11
CA SER A 522 -12.39 -24.00 27.39
C SER A 522 -12.65 -23.92 28.90
N TYR A 523 -13.69 -23.19 29.29
CA TYR A 523 -14.13 -23.10 30.69
C TYR A 523 -14.41 -24.46 31.32
N ALA A 524 -14.97 -25.41 30.56
CA ALA A 524 -15.26 -26.75 31.04
C ALA A 524 -14.01 -27.52 31.49
N ASN A 525 -12.83 -27.15 30.98
CA ASN A 525 -11.55 -27.78 31.32
C ASN A 525 -10.66 -26.91 32.22
N GLY A 526 -11.26 -25.95 32.93
CA GLY A 526 -10.58 -25.09 33.91
C GLY A 526 -9.72 -23.99 33.31
N TYR A 527 -9.90 -23.67 32.02
CA TYR A 527 -9.31 -22.47 31.43
C TYR A 527 -10.21 -21.27 31.66
N HIS A 528 -9.60 -20.13 31.96
CA HIS A 528 -10.27 -18.87 32.16
C HIS A 528 -9.72 -17.87 31.14
N ASP A 529 -10.61 -17.18 30.44
CA ASP A 529 -10.23 -16.13 29.51
C ASP A 529 -9.80 -14.86 30.26
N MET A 530 -9.13 -13.96 29.55
CA MET A 530 -8.73 -12.67 30.09
C MET A 530 -9.16 -11.53 29.18
N GLY A 531 -9.38 -10.36 29.77
CA GLY A 531 -9.69 -9.14 29.02
C GLY A 531 -8.53 -8.65 28.16
N THR A 532 -8.85 -7.79 27.19
CA THR A 532 -7.88 -7.13 26.28
C THR A 532 -6.74 -6.46 27.05
N GLY A 533 -5.50 -6.57 26.55
CA GLY A 533 -4.29 -6.03 27.19
C GLY A 533 -3.67 -6.90 28.30
N SER A 534 -4.30 -8.01 28.70
CA SER A 534 -3.77 -8.94 29.71
C SER A 534 -2.50 -9.65 29.25
N TYR A 535 -2.61 -10.40 28.15
CA TYR A 535 -1.50 -11.01 27.43
C TYR A 535 -1.65 -10.70 25.92
N SER A 536 -0.63 -10.07 25.33
CA SER A 536 -0.57 -9.70 23.91
C SER A 536 0.60 -10.40 23.23
N LEU A 537 0.40 -10.86 22.00
CA LEU A 537 1.52 -11.36 21.18
C LEU A 537 2.10 -10.23 20.33
N SER A 538 3.42 -10.20 20.25
CA SER A 538 4.24 -9.27 19.48
C SER A 538 5.41 -10.02 18.84
N ASP A 539 6.04 -9.43 17.83
CA ASP A 539 7.14 -10.06 17.09
C ASP A 539 6.81 -11.52 16.66
N ILE A 540 5.64 -11.78 16.06
CA ILE A 540 5.19 -13.14 15.69
C ILE A 540 5.70 -13.51 14.31
N HIS A 541 6.58 -14.49 14.25
CA HIS A 541 7.13 -15.05 13.05
C HIS A 541 6.12 -15.99 12.39
N TYR A 542 5.87 -15.83 11.09
CA TYR A 542 5.02 -16.73 10.33
C TYR A 542 5.62 -17.05 8.95
N SER A 543 5.18 -18.15 8.35
CA SER A 543 5.44 -18.49 6.95
C SER A 543 4.15 -18.80 6.20
N ALA A 544 4.08 -18.48 4.91
CA ALA A 544 2.90 -18.75 4.08
C ALA A 544 3.29 -19.39 2.73
N ASN A 545 2.64 -20.49 2.34
CA ASN A 545 2.78 -21.03 0.98
C ASN A 545 1.87 -20.25 0.02
N ALA A 546 2.40 -19.78 -1.12
CA ALA A 546 1.65 -19.02 -2.11
C ALA A 546 2.03 -19.46 -3.54
N VAL A 547 1.14 -19.20 -4.50
CA VAL A 547 1.38 -19.42 -5.94
C VAL A 547 1.47 -18.08 -6.64
N ARG A 548 2.67 -17.71 -7.12
CA ARG A 548 2.89 -16.52 -7.94
C ARG A 548 2.37 -16.78 -9.36
N LYS A 549 1.38 -16.00 -9.80
CA LYS A 549 0.87 -16.01 -11.18
C LYS A 549 1.42 -14.81 -11.96
N THR A 550 1.97 -15.03 -13.14
CA THR A 550 2.35 -13.97 -14.09
C THR A 550 1.75 -14.34 -15.44
N SER A 551 1.11 -13.41 -16.14
CA SER A 551 0.47 -13.68 -17.43
C SER A 551 1.14 -12.93 -18.59
N SER A 552 1.09 -13.52 -19.77
CA SER A 552 1.62 -12.98 -21.03
C SER A 552 0.72 -13.37 -22.19
N ARG A 553 0.91 -12.70 -23.33
CA ARG A 553 0.21 -13.05 -24.58
C ARG A 553 1.22 -13.41 -25.66
N VAL A 554 0.98 -14.54 -26.31
CA VAL A 554 1.69 -14.95 -27.52
C VAL A 554 0.80 -14.58 -28.71
N PRO A 555 1.25 -13.66 -29.59
CA PRO A 555 0.40 -13.13 -30.65
C PRO A 555 0.04 -14.22 -31.67
N ASP A 556 1.01 -15.03 -32.10
CA ASP A 556 0.84 -16.08 -33.11
C ASP A 556 1.76 -17.28 -32.83
N MET A 557 1.24 -18.48 -33.08
CA MET A 557 1.95 -19.76 -33.01
C MET A 557 1.75 -20.55 -34.31
N HIS A 558 2.87 -21.04 -34.84
CA HIS A 558 2.95 -21.89 -36.03
C HIS A 558 3.13 -23.36 -35.67
N GLU A 559 2.62 -24.27 -36.50
CA GLU A 559 2.66 -25.71 -36.28
C GLU A 559 3.92 -26.37 -36.90
N TYR A 560 4.22 -27.58 -36.44
CA TYR A 560 5.26 -28.48 -36.97
C TYR A 560 6.71 -27.95 -36.95
N SER A 561 6.95 -26.86 -36.22
CA SER A 561 8.27 -26.31 -35.96
C SER A 561 8.48 -26.14 -34.46
N GLU A 562 9.66 -26.50 -33.97
CA GLU A 562 10.06 -26.20 -32.60
C GLU A 562 10.58 -24.76 -32.54
N LEU A 563 9.87 -23.89 -31.82
CA LEU A 563 10.12 -22.45 -31.80
C LEU A 563 10.16 -21.91 -30.36
N ASP A 564 10.90 -20.84 -30.16
CA ASP A 564 10.86 -20.08 -28.91
C ASP A 564 9.43 -19.54 -28.69
N LEU A 565 8.86 -19.78 -27.51
CA LEU A 565 7.48 -19.37 -27.20
C LEU A 565 7.32 -17.84 -27.23
N PHE A 566 8.38 -17.12 -26.89
CA PHE A 566 8.45 -15.67 -26.97
C PHE A 566 9.54 -15.25 -27.95
N LYS A 567 9.16 -14.58 -29.03
CA LYS A 567 10.11 -13.93 -29.95
C LYS A 567 10.68 -12.68 -29.28
N SER A 568 12.01 -12.47 -29.35
CA SER A 568 12.67 -11.26 -28.83
C SER A 568 12.04 -10.01 -29.47
N ALA A 569 11.55 -9.09 -28.65
CA ALA A 569 10.92 -7.86 -29.15
C ALA A 569 11.99 -6.92 -29.72
N THR A 570 11.73 -6.33 -30.89
CA THR A 570 12.42 -5.10 -31.31
C THR A 570 12.03 -3.99 -30.35
N VAL A 571 12.98 -3.63 -29.49
CA VAL A 571 12.92 -2.55 -28.51
C VAL A 571 12.65 -1.23 -29.24
N SER A 572 11.56 -0.51 -28.91
CA SER A 572 11.53 0.93 -29.15
C SER A 572 12.34 1.59 -28.03
N GLY A 573 13.40 2.32 -28.38
CA GLY A 573 14.45 2.79 -27.47
C GLY A 573 14.07 3.89 -26.47
N ASP A 574 12.79 4.09 -26.17
CA ASP A 574 12.29 5.23 -25.39
C ASP A 574 12.09 4.95 -23.89
N SER A 575 12.42 3.75 -23.39
CA SER A 575 12.38 3.43 -21.95
C SER A 575 13.74 2.91 -21.45
N SER A 576 14.20 3.39 -20.30
CA SER A 576 15.48 2.99 -19.68
C SER A 576 15.45 2.99 -18.15
N GLY A 577 16.03 1.98 -17.52
CA GLY A 577 16.24 1.94 -16.07
C GLY A 577 16.15 0.53 -15.53
N ASP A 578 16.84 0.28 -14.43
CA ASP A 578 17.07 -1.05 -13.90
C ASP A 578 16.33 -1.28 -12.57
N ILE A 579 16.19 -2.56 -12.20
CA ILE A 579 15.73 -2.96 -10.87
C ILE A 579 16.93 -3.49 -10.08
N HIS A 580 17.29 -2.80 -9.01
CA HIS A 580 18.29 -3.24 -8.04
C HIS A 580 17.59 -3.78 -6.80
N TYR A 581 17.87 -5.04 -6.44
CA TYR A 581 17.25 -5.69 -5.30
C TYR A 581 18.29 -6.26 -4.35
N ALA A 582 18.20 -5.85 -3.09
CA ALA A 582 18.99 -6.33 -1.96
C ALA A 582 18.06 -6.60 -0.75
N GLY A 583 17.53 -7.82 -0.63
CA GLY A 583 16.59 -8.15 0.42
C GLY A 583 16.13 -9.62 0.48
N ALA A 584 15.22 -9.92 1.40
CA ALA A 584 14.56 -11.23 1.52
C ALA A 584 13.13 -11.20 0.94
N GLY A 585 12.70 -12.31 0.31
CA GLY A 585 11.36 -12.55 -0.27
C GLY A 585 11.07 -11.71 -1.52
N VAL A 586 11.03 -12.25 -2.74
CA VAL A 586 10.82 -11.38 -3.93
C VAL A 586 10.00 -11.99 -5.07
N ALA A 587 9.12 -11.16 -5.64
CA ALA A 587 8.46 -11.29 -6.92
C ALA A 587 8.78 -10.05 -7.79
N ILE A 588 9.82 -10.14 -8.64
CA ILE A 588 10.23 -9.04 -9.54
C ILE A 588 9.63 -9.24 -10.94
N SER A 589 9.07 -8.18 -11.52
CA SER A 589 8.68 -8.06 -12.93
C SER A 589 9.24 -6.78 -13.54
N SER A 590 10.00 -6.89 -14.63
CA SER A 590 10.55 -5.76 -15.40
C SER A 590 10.13 -5.90 -16.86
N ASN A 591 10.05 -4.78 -17.60
CA ASN A 591 9.99 -4.77 -19.06
C ASN A 591 10.95 -3.77 -19.79
N PRO A 592 12.13 -3.38 -19.26
CA PRO A 592 13.14 -2.66 -20.03
C PRO A 592 14.39 -3.48 -20.38
N THR A 593 15.10 -2.94 -21.36
CA THR A 593 16.35 -3.33 -22.02
C THR A 593 17.56 -3.83 -21.21
N SER A 594 17.51 -4.09 -19.90
CA SER A 594 18.72 -4.44 -19.14
C SER A 594 18.52 -5.28 -17.87
N PRO A 595 19.57 -6.03 -17.45
CA PRO A 595 19.47 -7.19 -16.57
C PRO A 595 19.05 -6.86 -15.14
N VAL A 596 18.22 -7.74 -14.55
CA VAL A 596 17.99 -7.76 -13.10
C VAL A 596 19.30 -8.14 -12.39
N VAL A 597 19.93 -7.18 -11.70
CA VAL A 597 21.12 -7.45 -10.88
C VAL A 597 20.67 -7.91 -9.49
N MET A 598 20.60 -9.22 -9.27
CA MET A 598 20.40 -9.81 -7.95
C MET A 598 21.74 -9.98 -7.23
N SER A 599 21.90 -9.33 -6.08
CA SER A 599 22.97 -9.66 -5.14
C SER A 599 22.38 -10.42 -3.94
N ALA A 600 22.63 -11.73 -3.88
CA ALA A 600 22.30 -12.52 -2.70
C ALA A 600 23.38 -12.28 -1.64
N LEU A 601 23.02 -11.66 -0.52
CA LEU A 601 23.85 -11.68 0.68
C LEU A 601 23.95 -13.14 1.15
N LYS A 602 25.10 -13.78 0.92
CA LYS A 602 25.47 -15.02 1.61
C LYS A 602 25.41 -14.74 3.11
N ALA A 603 24.54 -15.43 3.82
CA ALA A 603 24.58 -15.49 5.28
C ALA A 603 26.02 -15.88 5.69
N PRO A 604 26.65 -15.19 6.66
CA PRO A 604 27.93 -15.63 7.17
C PRO A 604 27.73 -17.02 7.78
N ALA A 605 28.56 -17.97 7.36
CA ALA A 605 28.63 -19.28 7.97
C ALA A 605 28.95 -19.10 9.45
N LEU A 606 28.01 -19.43 10.34
CA LEU A 606 28.31 -19.61 11.75
C LEU A 606 29.23 -20.84 11.86
N LEU A 607 30.50 -20.58 12.11
CA LEU A 607 31.44 -21.57 12.63
C LEU A 607 31.33 -21.53 14.16
N MET A 608 30.80 -22.63 14.69
CA MET A 608 30.71 -23.07 16.11
C MET A 608 29.86 -22.24 17.08
#